data_AF-A0A9D8KU89-F1
#
_entry.id   AF-A0A9D8KU89-F1
#
_cell.length_a   1.000
_cell.length_b   1.000
_cell.length_c   1.000
_cell.angle_alpha   90.00
_cell.angle_beta   90.00
_cell.angle_gamma   90.00
#
_symmetry.space_group_name_H-M   'P 1'
#
loop_
_entity.id
_entity.type
_entity.pdbx_description
1 polymer ?
#
loop_
_entity_poly.entity_id
_entity_poly.type
_entity_poly.pdbx_seq_one_letter_code
_entity_poly.pdbx_strand_id
1 'polypeptide(L)' 'MNSLADAQTLVRETEALLSQRRLCHRPPPPVPTVCCGRGCNGCVWEGYYAALARWRDDARELLR' A
#
# COMPACT_ATOMS: atom_id res chain seq x y z
N MET A 1 3.08 8.85 -4.58
CA MET A 1 2.13 7.78 -4.91
C MET A 1 0.78 8.43 -4.82
N ASN A 2 0.23 8.83 -5.96
CA ASN A 2 -0.84 9.83 -5.98
C ASN A 2 -2.12 9.31 -6.66
N SER A 3 -2.17 8.03 -6.99
CA SER A 3 -3.35 7.38 -7.56
C SER A 3 -3.56 5.97 -6.99
N LEU A 4 -4.81 5.50 -7.03
CA LEU A 4 -5.15 4.13 -6.65
C LEU A 4 -4.46 3.10 -7.56
N ALA A 5 -4.31 3.42 -8.86
CA ALA A 5 -3.64 2.55 -9.81
C ALA A 5 -2.17 2.31 -9.43
N ASP A 6 -1.44 3.37 -9.06
CA ASP A 6 -0.05 3.25 -8.60
C ASP A 6 0.03 2.41 -7.32
N ALA A 7 -0.89 2.62 -6.39
CA ALA A 7 -0.96 1.86 -5.15
C ALA A 7 -1.21 0.37 -5.40
N GLN A 8 -2.13 0.02 -6.30
CA GLN A 8 -2.42 -1.37 -6.65
C GLN A 8 -1.23 -2.04 -7.35
N THR A 9 -0.54 -1.32 -8.24
CA THR A 9 0.68 -1.84 -8.89
C THR A 9 1.78 -2.10 -7.86
N LEU A 10 2.02 -1.16 -6.95
CA LEU A 10 3.01 -1.32 -5.87
C LEU A 10 2.72 -2.52 -4.98
N VAL A 11 1.44 -2.75 -4.61
CA VAL A 11 1.04 -3.92 -3.82
C VAL A 11 1.37 -5.20 -4.58
N ARG A 12 0.91 -5.32 -5.84
CA ARG A 12 1.14 -6.52 -6.65
C ARG A 12 2.63 -6.83 -6.83
N GLU A 13 3.44 -5.82 -7.12
CA GLU A 13 4.89 -6.00 -7.29
C GLU A 13 5.57 -6.45 -6.00
N THR A 14 5.20 -5.84 -4.87
CA THR A 14 5.78 -6.18 -3.56
C THR A 14 5.38 -7.59 -3.12
N GLU A 15 4.10 -7.96 -3.28
CA GLU A 15 3.61 -9.32 -2.98
C GLU A 15 4.26 -10.37 -3.88
N ALA A 16 4.49 -10.06 -5.16
CA ALA A 16 5.20 -10.95 -6.07
C ALA A 16 6.64 -11.19 -5.61
N LEU A 17 7.35 -10.14 -5.20
CA LEU A 17 8.72 -10.25 -4.68
C LEU A 17 8.79 -11.06 -3.37
N LEU A 18 7.87 -10.81 -2.44
CA LEU A 18 7.78 -11.57 -1.18
C LEU A 18 7.49 -13.05 -1.44
N SER A 19 6.55 -13.33 -2.36
CA SER A 19 6.18 -14.70 -2.74
C SER A 19 7.34 -15.45 -3.41
N GLN A 20 8.09 -14.79 -4.30
CA GLN A 20 9.27 -15.38 -4.93
C GLN A 20 10.33 -15.82 -3.91
N ARG A 21 10.48 -15.06 -2.82
CA ARG A 21 11.42 -15.36 -1.74
C ARG A 21 10.81 -16.17 -0.59
N ARG A 22 9.53 -16.54 -0.70
CA ARG A 22 8.76 -17.25 0.33
C ARG A 22 8.80 -16.55 1.70
N LEU A 23 8.81 -15.23 1.68
CA LEU A 23 8.80 -14.39 2.89
C LEU A 23 7.35 -14.12 3.30
N CYS A 24 7.07 -14.29 4.60
CA CYS A 24 5.77 -13.96 5.16
C CYS A 24 5.77 -12.50 5.61
N HIS A 25 4.81 -11.72 5.11
CA HIS A 25 4.59 -10.33 5.51
C HIS A 25 3.12 -10.11 5.87
N ARG A 26 2.83 -9.07 6.64
CA ARG A 26 1.44 -8.68 6.93
C ARG A 26 0.71 -8.29 5.64
N PRO A 27 -0.61 -8.48 5.54
CA PRO A 27 -1.37 -8.06 4.36
C PRO A 27 -1.30 -6.54 4.14
N PRO A 28 -1.42 -6.08 2.88
CA PRO A 28 -1.47 -4.65 2.57
C PRO A 28 -2.72 -3.99 3.19
N PRO A 29 -2.69 -2.67 3.45
CA PRO A 29 -3.85 -1.95 3.95
C PRO A 29 -5.02 -2.05 2.95
N PRO A 30 -6.28 -2.17 3.42
CA PRO A 30 -7.44 -2.28 2.55
C PRO A 30 -7.70 -0.97 1.81
N VAL A 31 -8.09 -1.07 0.54
CA VAL A 31 -8.46 0.08 -0.28
C VAL A 31 -9.73 0.73 0.31
N PRO A 32 -9.73 2.04 0.57
CA PRO A 32 -10.93 2.75 1.01
C PRO A 32 -12.07 2.61 -0.01
N THR A 33 -13.26 2.27 0.46
CA THR A 33 -14.46 2.08 -0.37
C THR A 33 -15.32 3.35 -0.49
N VAL A 34 -15.05 4.36 0.35
CA VAL A 34 -15.79 5.62 0.37
C VAL A 34 -14.84 6.80 0.18
N CYS A 35 -15.10 7.64 -0.82
CA CYS A 35 -14.49 8.96 -0.87
C CYS A 35 -15.21 9.82 0.17
N CYS A 36 -14.47 10.43 1.10
CA CYS A 36 -15.08 11.18 2.22
C CYS A 36 -15.83 12.46 1.79
N GLY A 37 -15.82 12.82 0.49
CA GLY A 37 -16.60 13.91 -0.10
C GLY A 37 -16.18 15.31 0.33
N ARG A 38 -15.19 15.45 1.23
CA ARG A 38 -14.75 16.72 1.83
C ARG A 38 -13.57 17.38 1.07
N GLY A 39 -13.22 16.86 -0.11
CA GLY A 39 -12.03 17.26 -0.87
C GLY A 39 -10.82 16.35 -0.60
N CYS A 40 -9.70 16.64 -1.24
CA CYS A 40 -8.49 15.80 -1.17
C CYS A 40 -7.70 15.97 0.13
N ASN A 41 -7.76 17.16 0.75
CA ASN A 41 -7.01 17.48 1.97
C ASN A 41 -7.64 16.78 3.18
N GLY A 42 -6.90 15.88 3.82
CA GLY A 42 -7.40 15.08 4.95
C GLY A 42 -8.37 13.95 4.53
N CYS A 43 -8.30 13.52 3.27
CA CYS A 43 -9.11 12.43 2.76
C CYS A 43 -8.61 11.07 3.30
N VAL A 44 -9.50 10.08 3.40
CA VAL A 44 -9.15 8.69 3.76
C VAL A 44 -8.01 8.11 2.91
N TRP A 45 -7.87 8.64 1.68
CA TRP A 45 -6.79 8.31 0.76
C TRP A 45 -5.39 8.70 1.30
N GLU A 46 -5.24 9.82 2.00
CA GLU A 46 -3.93 10.20 2.59
C GLU A 46 -3.49 9.19 3.64
N GLY A 47 -4.40 8.82 4.54
CA GLY A 47 -4.15 7.79 5.55
C GLY A 47 -3.82 6.44 4.92
N TYR A 48 -4.57 6.07 3.88
CA TYR A 48 -4.30 4.86 3.10
C TYR A 48 -2.92 4.87 2.44
N TYR A 49 -2.54 5.93 1.72
CA TYR A 49 -1.24 6.02 1.06
C TYR A 49 -0.09 6.05 2.09
N ALA A 50 -0.26 6.72 3.23
CA ALA A 50 0.73 6.71 4.30
C ALA A 50 0.89 5.33 4.93
N ALA A 51 -0.21 4.60 5.16
CA ALA A 51 -0.17 3.22 5.65
C ALA A 51 0.48 2.29 4.63
N LEU A 52 0.18 2.46 3.34
CA LEU A 52 0.75 1.66 2.26
C LEU A 52 2.25 1.92 2.08
N ALA A 53 2.70 3.16 2.22
CA ALA A 53 4.11 3.51 2.20
C ALA A 53 4.88 2.79 3.32
N ARG A 54 4.37 2.82 4.56
CA ARG A 54 4.95 2.07 5.69
C ARG A 54 4.97 0.57 5.44
N TRP A 55 3.85 0.00 4.97
CA TRP A 55 3.77 -1.42 4.64
C TRP A 55 4.84 -1.86 3.62
N ARG A 56 5.05 -1.04 2.58
CA ARG A 56 6.10 -1.26 1.58
C ARG A 56 7.48 -1.21 2.21
N ASP A 57 7.74 -0.21 3.04
CA ASP A 57 9.06 -0.04 3.63
C ASP A 57 9.41 -1.22 4.54
N ASP A 58 8.47 -1.72 5.35
CA ASP A 58 8.63 -2.96 6.11
C ASP A 58 8.91 -4.17 5.19
N ALA A 59 8.18 -4.29 4.07
CA ALA A 59 8.41 -5.36 3.10
C ALA A 59 9.82 -5.28 2.48
N ARG A 60 10.33 -4.07 2.25
CA ARG A 60 11.69 -3.84 1.73
C ARG A 60 12.75 -4.25 2.74
N GLU A 61 12.50 -4.10 4.04
CA GLU A 61 13.41 -4.61 5.08
C GLU A 61 13.50 -6.14 5.05
N LEU A 62 12.39 -6.83 4.80
CA LEU A 62 12.37 -8.29 4.62
C LEU A 62 13.05 -8.74 3.32
N LEU A 63 13.01 -7.90 2.28
CA LEU A 63 13.55 -8.18 0.93
C LEU A 63 15.01 -7.77 0.74
N ARG A 64 15.68 -7.21 1.75
CA ARG A 64 17.12 -6.94 1.71
C ARG A 64 17.92 -8.24 1.63
#